data_AF-A0A7S2DU01-F1
#
_entry.id   AF-A0A7S2DU01-F1
#
_cell.length_a   1.000
_cell.length_b   1.000
_cell.length_c   1.000
_cell.angle_alpha   90.00
_cell.angle_beta   90.00
_cell.angle_gamma   90.00
#
_symmetry.space_group_name_H-M   'P 1'
#
loop_
_entity.id
_entity.type
_entity.pdbx_description
1 polymer ?
#
loop_
_entity_poly.entity_id
_entity_poly.type
_entity_poly.pdbx_seq_one_letter_code
_entity_poly.pdbx_strand_id
1 'polypeptide(L)'
;SSAGASSSFAAECGIKWVSHMTPNLAALSSQIGSQGSLGGSPLTSAALALAQEELTLGRGEAERVIVVVTDRSPVSSTQTAEAAKRLQREARVMWIPVSARAPVKYFKTLASRPVRDNLLFIRDAALLSAASTVQTIAGSICPQPRV
;
A
#
# COMPACT_ATOMS: atom_id res chain seq x y z
N SER A 1 0.64 23.09 -17.22
CA SER A 1 0.08 22.19 -18.25
C SER A 1 0.79 20.85 -18.20
N SER A 2 0.12 19.78 -17.76
CA SER A 2 0.65 18.39 -17.83
C SER A 2 -0.42 17.32 -17.52
N ALA A 3 -1.61 17.45 -18.11
CA ALA A 3 -2.69 16.46 -17.99
C ALA A 3 -2.57 15.31 -19.03
N GLY A 4 -1.37 14.76 -19.25
CA GLY A 4 -1.08 13.92 -20.42
C GLY A 4 -0.65 12.47 -20.17
N ALA A 5 -0.28 12.07 -18.95
CA ALA A 5 0.34 10.75 -18.70
C ALA A 5 -0.54 9.72 -17.98
N SER A 6 -1.73 10.11 -17.50
CA SER A 6 -2.57 9.25 -16.65
C SER A 6 -3.56 8.34 -17.40
N SER A 7 -3.67 8.45 -18.73
CA SER A 7 -4.69 7.72 -19.51
C SER A 7 -4.25 6.35 -20.04
N SER A 8 -2.94 6.08 -20.22
CA SER A 8 -2.47 4.80 -20.76
C SER A 8 -2.34 3.70 -19.70
N PHE A 9 -1.77 3.99 -18.53
CA PHE A 9 -1.54 2.97 -17.48
C PHE A 9 -2.82 2.39 -16.85
N ALA A 10 -3.82 3.22 -16.61
CA ALA A 10 -5.09 2.78 -16.05
C ALA A 10 -5.90 1.93 -17.04
N ALA A 11 -5.85 2.27 -18.33
CA ALA A 11 -6.56 1.57 -19.39
C ALA A 11 -5.86 0.26 -19.80
N GLU A 12 -4.53 0.23 -19.80
CA GLU A 12 -3.75 -0.94 -20.28
C GLU A 12 -3.40 -1.93 -19.16
N CYS A 13 -3.13 -1.44 -17.94
CA CYS A 13 -2.67 -2.27 -16.83
C CYS A 13 -3.67 -2.36 -15.66
N GLY A 14 -4.75 -1.58 -15.66
CA GLY A 14 -5.69 -1.54 -14.54
C GLY A 14 -5.11 -0.92 -13.26
N ILE A 15 -4.04 -0.11 -13.38
CA ILE A 15 -3.41 0.58 -12.25
C ILE A 15 -3.76 2.06 -12.32
N LYS A 16 -4.31 2.60 -11.23
CA LYS A 16 -4.73 3.99 -11.14
C LYS A 16 -4.12 4.69 -9.93
N TRP A 17 -3.48 5.83 -10.18
CA TRP A 17 -3.16 6.78 -9.12
C TRP A 17 -4.40 7.55 -8.70
N VAL A 18 -4.76 7.45 -7.42
CA VAL A 18 -5.84 8.25 -6.82
C VAL A 18 -5.34 9.67 -6.52
N SER A 19 -4.11 9.77 -6.02
CA SER A 19 -3.41 11.01 -5.76
C SER A 19 -1.92 10.73 -5.60
N HIS A 20 -1.09 11.73 -5.91
CA HIS A 20 0.31 11.79 -5.51
C HIS A 20 0.41 12.28 -4.05
N MET A 21 1.60 12.29 -3.46
CA MET A 21 1.83 12.85 -2.13
C MET A 21 1.30 14.28 -2.04
N THR A 22 0.45 14.55 -1.06
CA THR A 22 -0.22 15.84 -0.90
C THR A 22 -0.44 16.18 0.57
N PRO A 23 -0.28 17.47 0.96
CA PRO A 23 -0.70 17.93 2.28
C PRO A 23 -2.21 18.15 2.39
N ASN A 24 -2.97 18.14 1.28
CA ASN A 24 -4.41 18.42 1.28
C ASN A 24 -5.24 17.17 1.57
N LEU A 25 -5.44 16.89 2.87
CA LEU A 25 -6.18 15.72 3.35
C LEU A 25 -7.66 15.74 2.96
N ALA A 26 -8.29 16.93 2.92
CA ALA A 26 -9.72 17.04 2.58
C ALA A 26 -9.98 16.65 1.12
N ALA A 27 -9.16 17.17 0.19
CA ALA A 27 -9.25 16.79 -1.21
C ALA A 27 -8.91 15.31 -1.42
N LEU A 28 -7.86 14.81 -0.75
CA LEU A 28 -7.46 13.41 -0.83
C LEU A 28 -8.57 12.46 -0.35
N SER A 29 -9.21 12.77 0.78
CA SER A 29 -10.31 11.96 1.32
C SER A 29 -11.49 11.89 0.35
N SER A 30 -11.84 13.02 -0.28
CA SER A 30 -12.90 13.05 -1.31
C SER A 30 -12.52 12.25 -2.55
N GLN A 31 -11.26 12.33 -3.00
CA GLN A 31 -10.77 11.55 -4.12
C GLN A 31 -10.81 10.05 -3.83
N ILE A 32 -10.36 9.62 -2.64
CA ILE A 32 -10.41 8.21 -2.22
C ILE A 32 -11.87 7.72 -2.15
N GLY A 33 -12.77 8.49 -1.56
CA GLY A 33 -14.18 8.11 -1.42
C GLY A 33 -14.95 8.00 -2.74
N SER A 34 -14.46 8.63 -3.81
CA SER A 34 -15.06 8.55 -5.15
C SER A 34 -14.52 7.39 -5.99
N GLN A 35 -13.56 6.61 -5.48
CA GLN A 35 -13.01 5.47 -6.24
C GLN A 35 -13.97 4.28 -6.19
N GLY A 36 -14.31 3.76 -7.37
CA GLY A 36 -14.92 2.45 -7.50
C GLY A 36 -13.89 1.33 -7.43
N SER A 37 -14.36 0.08 -7.34
CA SER A 37 -13.50 -1.10 -7.50
C SER A 37 -12.91 -1.10 -8.91
N LEU A 38 -11.57 -1.14 -9.01
CA LEU A 38 -10.85 -1.14 -10.29
C LEU A 38 -10.92 -2.50 -11.02
N GLY A 39 -11.51 -3.53 -10.40
CA GLY A 39 -11.59 -4.86 -10.99
C GLY A 39 -10.22 -5.44 -11.36
N GLY A 40 -10.21 -6.50 -12.17
CA GLY A 40 -8.98 -7.01 -12.78
C GLY A 40 -8.03 -7.80 -11.86
N SER A 41 -6.82 -7.99 -12.40
CA SER A 41 -5.75 -8.81 -11.81
C SER A 41 -4.88 -7.97 -10.86
N PRO A 42 -4.49 -8.51 -9.69
CA PRO A 42 -3.67 -7.78 -8.72
C PRO A 42 -2.20 -7.68 -9.18
N LEU A 43 -1.87 -6.61 -9.91
CA LEU A 43 -0.52 -6.27 -10.35
C LEU A 43 0.30 -5.61 -9.21
N THR A 44 0.42 -6.31 -8.09
CA THR A 44 1.07 -5.79 -6.87
C THR A 44 2.53 -5.39 -7.10
N SER A 45 3.28 -6.12 -7.93
CA SER A 45 4.67 -5.77 -8.24
C SER A 45 4.81 -4.40 -8.91
N ALA A 46 3.91 -4.08 -9.85
CA ALA A 46 3.90 -2.79 -10.54
C ALA A 46 3.45 -1.66 -9.59
N ALA A 47 2.42 -1.91 -8.76
CA ALA A 47 2.01 -0.95 -7.73
C ALA A 47 3.14 -0.62 -6.74
N LEU A 48 3.91 -1.63 -6.32
CA LEU A 48 5.08 -1.42 -5.45
C LEU A 48 6.20 -0.62 -6.13
N ALA A 49 6.44 -0.85 -7.43
CA ALA A 49 7.44 -0.09 -8.19
C ALA A 49 7.04 1.39 -8.33
N LEU A 50 5.77 1.64 -8.67
CA LEU A 50 5.22 3.00 -8.74
C LEU A 50 5.26 3.70 -7.38
N ALA A 51 4.96 2.97 -6.29
CA ALA A 51 5.10 3.52 -4.95
C ALA A 51 6.56 3.86 -4.60
N GLN A 52 7.53 3.08 -5.08
CA GLN A 52 8.96 3.38 -4.90
C GLN A 52 9.34 4.70 -5.59
N GLU A 53 8.89 4.91 -6.83
CA GLU A 53 9.14 6.16 -7.56
C GLU A 53 8.56 7.38 -6.82
N GLU A 54 7.37 7.22 -6.23
CA GLU A 54 6.70 8.27 -5.46
C GLU A 54 7.48 8.66 -4.19
N LEU A 55 8.24 7.75 -3.58
CA LEU A 55 9.07 8.05 -2.40
C LEU A 55 10.11 9.15 -2.65
N THR A 56 10.51 9.36 -3.91
CA THR A 56 11.45 10.42 -4.31
C THR A 56 10.87 11.83 -4.12
N LEU A 57 9.54 11.97 -4.09
CA LEU A 57 8.84 13.22 -3.82
C LEU A 57 8.70 13.52 -2.32
N GLY A 58 9.03 12.54 -1.47
CA GLY A 58 8.95 12.66 -0.02
C GLY A 58 10.05 13.57 0.58
N ARG A 59 9.79 14.10 1.78
CA ARG A 59 10.76 14.89 2.54
C ARG A 59 11.93 13.99 2.98
N GLY A 60 13.17 14.48 2.82
CA GLY A 60 14.40 13.71 3.10
C GLY A 60 14.48 13.11 4.51
N GLU A 61 14.09 13.91 5.51
CA GLU A 61 14.16 13.58 6.95
C GLU A 61 12.92 12.84 7.48
N ALA A 62 11.88 12.64 6.66
CA ALA A 62 10.66 11.97 7.11
C ALA A 62 10.82 10.45 7.08
N GLU A 63 10.22 9.77 8.07
CA GLU A 63 10.05 8.32 7.99
C GLU A 63 9.16 7.97 6.80
N ARG A 64 9.64 7.04 5.95
CA ARG A 64 8.92 6.57 4.77
C ARG A 64 8.23 5.26 5.11
N VAL A 65 6.90 5.24 4.96
CA VAL A 65 6.08 4.05 5.22
C VAL A 65 5.19 3.78 4.03
N ILE A 66 5.19 2.53 3.57
CA ILE A 66 4.28 2.03 2.53
C ILE A 66 3.34 1.02 3.17
N VAL A 67 2.04 1.26 3.02
CA VAL A 67 0.98 0.38 3.52
C VAL A 67 0.32 -0.28 2.32
N VAL A 68 0.41 -1.61 2.24
CA VAL A 68 -0.15 -2.39 1.15
C VAL A 68 -1.41 -3.09 1.63
N VAL A 69 -2.57 -2.66 1.13
CA VAL A 69 -3.87 -3.31 1.39
C VAL A 69 -4.22 -4.20 0.20
N THR A 70 -4.48 -5.49 0.43
CA THR A 70 -4.74 -6.44 -0.66
C THR A 70 -5.62 -7.61 -0.22
N ASP A 71 -6.50 -8.09 -1.09
CA ASP A 71 -7.47 -9.14 -0.80
C ASP A 71 -7.12 -10.52 -1.39
N ARG A 72 -6.17 -10.56 -2.34
CA ARG A 72 -5.86 -11.73 -3.16
C ARG A 72 -4.36 -11.89 -3.41
N SER A 73 -3.97 -13.04 -3.92
CA SER A 73 -2.58 -13.32 -4.32
C SER A 73 -2.16 -12.43 -5.49
N PRO A 74 -0.91 -11.92 -5.50
CA PRO A 74 -0.40 -11.17 -6.65
C PRO A 74 -0.33 -12.06 -7.89
N VAL A 75 -0.37 -11.45 -9.08
CA VAL A 75 -0.18 -12.17 -10.35
C VAL A 75 1.18 -12.88 -10.41
N SER A 76 2.24 -12.25 -9.88
CA SER A 76 3.57 -12.85 -9.79
C SER A 76 4.15 -12.70 -8.40
N SER A 77 4.23 -13.81 -7.65
CA SER A 77 4.82 -13.84 -6.32
C SER A 77 6.31 -13.52 -6.31
N THR A 78 7.05 -13.93 -7.34
CA THR A 78 8.49 -13.66 -7.44
C THR A 78 8.75 -12.17 -7.65
N GLN A 79 8.11 -11.56 -8.65
CA GLN A 79 8.29 -10.13 -8.93
C GLN A 79 7.81 -9.24 -7.78
N THR A 80 6.71 -9.64 -7.12
CA THR A 80 6.19 -8.92 -5.94
C THR A 80 7.18 -9.00 -4.78
N ALA A 81 7.80 -10.17 -4.56
CA ALA A 81 8.80 -10.32 -3.51
C ALA A 81 10.07 -9.48 -3.79
N GLU A 82 10.52 -9.43 -5.03
CA GLU A 82 11.65 -8.59 -5.42
C GLU A 82 11.34 -7.09 -5.29
N ALA A 83 10.17 -6.65 -5.74
CA ALA A 83 9.73 -5.27 -5.60
C ALA A 83 9.61 -4.87 -4.11
N ALA A 84 9.02 -5.73 -3.27
CA ALA A 84 8.94 -5.50 -1.83
C ALA A 84 10.33 -5.39 -1.19
N LYS A 85 11.27 -6.28 -1.56
CA LYS A 85 12.66 -6.22 -1.06
C LYS A 85 13.40 -4.96 -1.49
N ARG A 86 13.16 -4.45 -2.70
CA ARG A 86 13.73 -3.17 -3.15
C ARG A 86 13.17 -2.03 -2.31
N LEU A 87 11.85 -1.97 -2.17
CA LEU A 87 11.16 -0.94 -1.40
C LEU A 87 11.56 -0.91 0.08
N GLN A 88 11.77 -2.09 0.69
CA GLN A 88 12.23 -2.21 2.08
C GLN A 88 13.61 -1.59 2.36
N ARG A 89 14.41 -1.29 1.32
CA ARG A 89 15.69 -0.59 1.49
C ARG A 89 15.51 0.91 1.71
N GLU A 90 14.36 1.45 1.31
CA GLU A 90 14.10 2.89 1.29
C GLU A 90 12.96 3.29 2.25
N ALA A 91 12.04 2.36 2.53
CA ALA A 91 10.87 2.57 3.36
C ALA A 91 10.52 1.33 4.18
N ARG A 92 9.78 1.55 5.27
CA ARG A 92 9.11 0.46 5.99
C ARG A 92 7.89 0.01 5.20
N VAL A 93 7.72 -1.30 5.01
CA VAL A 93 6.60 -1.88 4.25
C VAL A 93 5.71 -2.69 5.18
N MET A 94 4.50 -2.19 5.40
CA MET A 94 3.42 -2.83 6.16
C MET A 94 2.44 -3.50 5.19
N TRP A 95 2.06 -4.74 5.48
CA TRP A 95 1.07 -5.49 4.71
C TRP A 95 -0.21 -5.66 5.50
N ILE A 96 -1.33 -5.40 4.83
CA ILE A 96 -2.68 -5.58 5.35
C ILE A 96 -3.45 -6.49 4.39
N PRO A 97 -3.32 -7.82 4.52
CA PRO A 97 -4.11 -8.76 3.75
C PRO A 97 -5.56 -8.75 4.28
N VAL A 98 -6.54 -8.51 3.40
CA VAL A 98 -7.96 -8.34 3.72
C VAL A 98 -8.79 -9.37 2.98
N SER A 99 -8.99 -10.55 3.56
CA SER A 99 -9.86 -11.63 3.08
C SER A 99 -9.36 -12.95 3.64
N ALA A 100 -10.27 -13.88 3.97
CA ALA A 100 -9.92 -15.25 4.31
C ALA A 100 -9.11 -15.97 3.21
N ARG A 101 -9.15 -15.49 1.96
CA ARG A 101 -8.42 -16.07 0.81
C ARG A 101 -7.05 -15.43 0.57
N ALA A 102 -6.71 -14.35 1.28
CA ALA A 102 -5.44 -13.68 1.09
C ALA A 102 -4.28 -14.57 1.56
N PRO A 103 -3.16 -14.67 0.81
CA PRO A 103 -2.04 -15.54 1.17
C PRO A 103 -1.19 -14.93 2.31
N VAL A 104 -1.73 -14.89 3.54
CA VAL A 104 -1.09 -14.26 4.71
C VAL A 104 0.32 -14.77 4.97
N LYS A 105 0.56 -16.08 4.81
CA LYS A 105 1.90 -16.68 4.99
C LYS A 105 2.93 -16.10 4.02
N TYR A 106 2.52 -15.78 2.79
CA TYR A 106 3.38 -15.15 1.80
C TYR A 106 3.64 -13.69 2.16
N PHE A 107 2.61 -12.89 2.45
CA PHE A 107 2.82 -11.48 2.83
C PHE A 107 3.60 -11.31 4.14
N LYS A 108 3.53 -12.29 5.05
CA LYS A 108 4.38 -12.34 6.25
C LYS A 108 5.88 -12.33 5.92
N THR A 109 6.31 -12.96 4.83
CA THR A 109 7.73 -12.97 4.43
C THR A 109 8.16 -11.66 3.75
N LEU A 110 7.20 -10.85 3.33
CA LEU A 110 7.41 -9.56 2.66
C LEU A 110 7.21 -8.35 3.58
N ALA A 111 6.80 -8.55 4.82
CA ALA A 111 6.65 -7.49 5.81
C ALA A 111 8.01 -7.06 6.36
N SER A 112 8.17 -5.76 6.58
CA SER A 112 9.32 -5.23 7.34
C SER A 112 9.34 -5.79 8.76
N ARG A 113 10.52 -5.76 9.39
CA ARG A 113 10.67 -6.18 10.80
C ARG A 113 10.41 -5.00 11.76
N PRO A 114 9.86 -5.28 12.97
CA PRO A 114 9.33 -6.57 13.40
C PRO A 114 7.97 -6.86 12.72
N VAL A 115 7.72 -8.13 12.39
CA VAL A 115 6.53 -8.53 11.62
C VAL A 115 5.22 -8.19 12.33
N ARG A 116 5.20 -8.25 13.67
CA ARG A 116 4.01 -7.92 14.47
C ARG A 116 3.49 -6.50 14.24
N ASP A 117 4.37 -5.57 13.85
CA ASP A 117 4.02 -4.16 13.63
C ASP A 117 3.81 -3.85 12.14
N ASN A 118 4.11 -4.81 11.25
CA ASN A 118 4.10 -4.62 9.79
C ASN A 118 3.25 -5.66 9.05
N LEU A 119 2.49 -6.49 9.76
CA LEU A 119 1.53 -7.43 9.20
C LEU A 119 0.26 -7.41 10.02
N LEU A 120 -0.82 -6.87 9.45
CA LEU A 120 -2.15 -6.89 10.04
C LEU A 120 -3.08 -7.70 9.14
N PHE A 121 -3.41 -8.92 9.55
CA PHE A 121 -4.38 -9.72 8.84
C PHE A 121 -5.81 -9.36 9.24
N ILE A 122 -6.65 -9.05 8.26
CA ILE A 122 -8.05 -8.74 8.46
C ILE A 122 -8.86 -9.78 7.69
N ARG A 123 -9.66 -10.57 8.40
CA ARG A 123 -10.41 -11.67 7.77
C ARG A 123 -11.55 -11.17 6.88
N ASP A 124 -12.17 -10.05 7.24
CA ASP A 124 -13.36 -9.50 6.59
C ASP A 124 -13.15 -8.00 6.32
N ALA A 125 -13.41 -7.57 5.08
CA ALA A 125 -13.30 -6.18 4.67
C ALA A 125 -14.23 -5.26 5.47
N ALA A 126 -15.36 -5.76 5.99
CA ALA A 126 -16.25 -4.99 6.85
C ALA A 126 -15.55 -4.53 8.15
N LEU A 127 -14.48 -5.21 8.57
CA LEU A 127 -13.70 -4.85 9.76
C LEU A 127 -12.67 -3.75 9.50
N LEU A 128 -12.40 -3.38 8.24
CA LEU A 128 -11.49 -2.28 7.92
C LEU A 128 -11.96 -0.94 8.48
N SER A 129 -13.28 -0.71 8.50
CA SER A 129 -13.90 0.51 9.01
C SER A 129 -14.14 0.49 10.52
N ALA A 130 -13.86 -0.64 11.20
CA ALA A 130 -13.97 -0.70 12.65
C ALA A 130 -12.93 0.23 13.30
N ALA A 131 -13.37 1.02 14.29
CA ALA A 131 -12.52 2.00 14.97
C ALA A 131 -11.24 1.36 15.54
N SER A 132 -11.35 0.15 16.10
CA SER A 132 -10.21 -0.61 16.62
C SER A 132 -9.17 -0.97 15.55
N THR A 133 -9.61 -1.34 14.35
CA THR A 133 -8.73 -1.63 13.21
C THR A 133 -8.00 -0.38 12.76
N VAL A 134 -8.71 0.73 12.58
CA VAL A 134 -8.12 2.02 12.18
C VAL A 134 -7.10 2.49 13.21
N GLN A 135 -7.42 2.40 14.50
CA GLN A 135 -6.49 2.74 15.59
C GLN A 135 -5.25 1.85 15.60
N THR A 136 -5.41 0.55 15.34
CA THR A 136 -4.28 -0.39 15.25
C THR A 136 -3.35 0.00 14.10
N ILE A 137 -3.90 0.23 12.90
CA ILE A 137 -3.14 0.65 11.73
C ILE A 137 -2.41 1.96 12.00
N ALA A 138 -3.11 2.96 12.54
CA ALA A 138 -2.52 4.26 12.88
C ALA A 138 -1.36 4.09 13.88
N GLY A 139 -1.56 3.32 14.95
CA GLY A 139 -0.52 3.05 15.95
C GLY A 139 0.70 2.32 15.39
N SER A 140 0.50 1.38 14.45
CA SER A 140 1.59 0.68 13.77
C SER A 140 2.39 1.58 12.83
N ILE A 141 1.74 2.52 12.14
CA ILE A 141 2.39 3.44 11.19
C ILE A 141 3.14 4.56 11.91
N CYS A 142 2.69 4.98 13.09
CA CYS A 142 3.38 6.02 13.84
C CYS A 142 4.85 5.64 14.11
N PRO A 143 5.78 6.61 13.97
CA PRO A 143 7.16 6.41 14.38
C PRO A 143 7.20 5.97 15.84
N GLN A 144 7.83 4.84 16.11
CA GLN A 144 8.13 4.48 17.49
C GLN A 144 9.22 5.43 17.98
N PRO A 145 9.14 5.97 19.21
CA PRO A 145 10.22 6.76 19.77
C PRO A 145 11.51 5.94 19.71
N ARG A 146 12.54 6.48 19.06
CA ARG A 146 13.87 5.88 19.06
C ARG A 146 14.39 5.93 20.51
N VAL A 147 14.42 4.79 21.17
CA VAL A 147 15.19 4.58 22.42
C VAL A 147 16.67 4.44 22.10
#